data_AF-A0A8J5LYW7-F1
#
_entry.id   AF-A0A8J5LYW7-F1
#
_cell.length_a   1.000
_cell.length_b   1.000
_cell.length_c   1.000
_cell.angle_alpha   90.00
_cell.angle_beta   90.00
_cell.angle_gamma   90.00
#
_symmetry.space_group_name_H-M   'P 1'
#
loop_
_entity.id
_entity.type
_entity.pdbx_description
1 polymer ?
#
loop_
_entity_poly.entity_id
_entity_poly.type
_entity_poly.pdbx_seq_one_letter_code
_entity_poly.pdbx_strand_id
1 'polypeptide(L)'
;AHRRITSVVEKLRELDSACVKFQAEKRTLAAVRLLFADKYPIMADYISPSAEIVHSPLFESAIVKLQNELPLPTDERRAVEGFVQPPSAPQVDPAKKADFATSVLRDRVLQARGRVV
;
A
#
# COMPACT_ATOMS: atom_id res chain seq x y z
N ALA A 1 -1.18 21.00 14.59
CA ALA A 1 -1.22 20.08 13.44
C ALA A 1 0.00 19.14 13.40
N HIS A 2 1.24 19.65 13.43
CA HIS A 2 2.48 18.86 13.33
C HIS A 2 2.55 17.64 14.26
N ARG A 3 2.33 17.81 15.58
CA ARG A 3 2.40 16.70 16.56
C ARG A 3 1.44 15.54 16.26
N ARG A 4 0.24 15.84 15.73
CA ARG A 4 -0.75 14.81 15.36
C ARG A 4 -0.27 14.01 14.16
N ILE A 5 0.29 14.68 13.15
CA ILE A 5 0.84 14.05 11.95
C ILE A 5 2.03 13.17 12.33
N THR A 6 2.96 13.67 13.14
CA THR A 6 4.11 12.88 13.62
C THR A 6 3.64 11.62 14.36
N SER A 7 2.66 11.74 15.26
CA SER A 7 2.11 10.59 15.97
C SER A 7 1.47 9.54 15.04
N VAL A 8 0.75 9.98 14.00
CA VAL A 8 0.18 9.06 13.00
C VAL A 8 1.28 8.39 12.18
N VAL A 9 2.31 9.12 11.76
CA VAL A 9 3.43 8.56 11.01
C VAL A 9 4.15 7.48 11.81
N GLU A 10 4.39 7.68 13.11
CA GLU A 10 5.00 6.65 13.96
C GLU A 10 4.12 5.40 14.07
N LYS A 11 2.80 5.56 14.23
CA LYS A 11 1.87 4.42 14.21
C LYS A 11 1.88 3.67 12.87
N LEU A 12 1.98 4.38 11.76
CA LEU A 12 2.07 3.77 10.43
C LEU A 12 3.38 3.01 10.23
N ARG A 13 4.51 3.55 10.70
CA ARG A 13 5.80 2.84 10.70
C ARG A 13 5.77 1.56 11.53
N GLU A 14 5.14 1.62 12.68
CA GLU A 14 4.95 0.47 13.54
C GLU A 14 4.05 -0.61 12.89
N LEU A 15 2.98 -0.21 12.20
CA LEU A 15 2.12 -1.12 11.44
C LEU A 15 2.89 -1.75 10.27
N ASP A 16 3.63 -0.97 9.51
CA ASP A 16 4.44 -1.43 8.38
C ASP A 16 5.46 -2.49 8.81
N SER A 17 6.17 -2.26 9.93
CA SER A 17 7.07 -3.25 10.55
C SER A 17 6.39 -4.59 10.87
N ALA A 18 5.14 -4.57 11.33
CA ALA A 18 4.37 -5.79 11.57
C ALA A 18 3.99 -6.49 10.24
N CYS A 19 3.56 -5.73 9.23
CA CYS A 19 3.24 -6.24 7.90
C CYS A 19 4.44 -6.90 7.22
N VAL A 20 5.62 -6.26 7.25
CA VAL A 20 6.87 -6.83 6.73
C VAL A 20 7.19 -8.14 7.44
N LYS A 21 6.99 -8.22 8.76
CA LYS A 21 7.17 -9.48 9.49
C LYS A 21 6.18 -10.55 9.03
N PHE A 22 4.94 -10.22 8.70
CA PHE A 22 3.95 -11.19 8.23
C PHE A 22 4.22 -11.74 6.85
N GLN A 23 4.87 -10.95 6.00
CA GLN A 23 5.27 -11.37 4.64
C GLN A 23 6.46 -12.34 4.64
N ALA A 24 7.05 -12.67 5.80
CA ALA A 24 8.12 -13.64 5.88
C ALA A 24 7.62 -15.07 5.55
N GLU A 25 8.42 -15.83 4.80
CA GLU A 25 8.09 -17.14 4.22
C GLU A 25 7.57 -18.19 5.23
N LYS A 26 7.96 -18.09 6.50
CA LYS A 26 7.57 -19.03 7.56
C LYS A 26 6.91 -18.30 8.73
N ARG A 27 5.67 -17.87 8.52
CA ARG A 27 4.84 -17.28 9.59
C ARG A 27 3.69 -18.17 9.98
N THR A 28 3.46 -18.24 11.29
CA THR A 28 2.35 -18.99 11.88
C THR A 28 1.21 -18.03 12.20
N LEU A 29 -0.02 -18.53 12.12
CA LEU A 29 -1.21 -17.78 12.53
C LEU A 29 -1.12 -17.33 14.00
N ALA A 30 -0.44 -18.11 14.86
CA ALA A 30 -0.16 -17.72 16.25
C ALA A 30 0.71 -16.46 16.36
N ALA A 31 1.74 -16.32 15.52
CA ALA A 31 2.58 -15.12 15.49
C ALA A 31 1.81 -13.90 14.97
N VAL A 32 0.91 -14.11 13.99
CA VAL A 32 0.01 -13.06 13.49
C VAL A 32 -0.93 -12.59 14.60
N ARG A 33 -1.55 -13.54 15.31
CA ARG A 33 -2.41 -13.27 16.46
C ARG A 33 -1.71 -12.45 17.53
N LEU A 34 -0.50 -12.84 17.93
CA LEU A 34 0.28 -12.11 18.94
C LEU A 34 0.58 -10.67 18.52
N LEU A 35 0.98 -10.44 17.26
CA LEU A 35 1.39 -9.11 16.80
C LEU A 35 0.20 -8.17 16.54
N PHE A 36 -0.95 -8.70 16.12
CA PHE A 36 -2.12 -7.88 15.78
C PHE A 36 -3.20 -7.82 16.88
N ALA A 37 -3.48 -8.90 17.61
CA ALA A 37 -4.53 -8.89 18.63
C ALA A 37 -4.14 -8.03 19.83
N ASP A 38 -2.88 -8.11 20.27
CA ASP A 38 -2.38 -7.33 21.41
C ASP A 38 -2.34 -5.83 21.08
N LYS A 39 -1.99 -5.49 19.85
CA LYS A 39 -1.76 -4.10 19.44
C LYS A 39 -3.02 -3.42 18.89
N TYR A 40 -3.92 -4.19 18.31
CA TYR A 40 -5.16 -3.72 17.73
C TYR A 40 -6.33 -4.53 18.29
N PRO A 41 -6.83 -4.20 19.49
CA PRO A 41 -7.93 -4.94 20.14
C PRO A 41 -9.19 -5.03 19.26
N ILE A 42 -9.40 -4.06 18.38
CA ILE A 42 -10.48 -4.07 17.39
C ILE A 42 -10.41 -5.26 16.42
N MET A 43 -9.22 -5.83 16.21
CA MET A 43 -9.02 -7.01 15.36
C MET A 43 -9.27 -8.31 16.12
N ALA A 44 -9.29 -8.31 17.47
CA ALA A 44 -9.24 -9.51 18.29
C ALA A 44 -10.30 -10.56 17.91
N ASP A 45 -11.54 -10.11 17.64
CA ASP A 45 -12.64 -11.00 17.25
C ASP A 45 -12.40 -11.65 15.88
N TYR A 46 -11.81 -10.91 14.94
CA TYR A 46 -11.53 -11.36 13.56
C TYR A 46 -10.35 -12.33 13.44
N ILE A 47 -9.43 -12.30 14.40
CA ILE A 47 -8.24 -13.18 14.42
C ILE A 47 -8.26 -14.15 15.60
N SER A 48 -9.36 -14.26 16.34
CA SER A 48 -9.45 -15.21 17.47
C SER A 48 -9.23 -16.67 17.02
N PRO A 49 -8.83 -17.58 17.93
CA PRO A 49 -8.75 -19.02 17.63
C PRO A 49 -10.05 -19.62 17.07
N SER A 50 -11.18 -19.07 17.49
CA SER A 50 -12.54 -19.44 17.09
C SER A 50 -13.11 -18.55 15.98
N ALA A 51 -12.32 -17.62 15.43
CA ALA A 51 -12.80 -16.76 14.37
C ALA A 51 -13.16 -17.61 13.15
N GLU A 52 -14.34 -17.37 12.60
CA GLU A 52 -14.73 -17.96 11.33
C GLU A 52 -13.87 -17.35 10.22
N ILE A 53 -12.84 -18.09 9.81
CA ILE A 53 -12.03 -17.71 8.66
C ILE A 53 -12.88 -18.03 7.44
N VAL A 54 -13.37 -16.98 6.78
CA VAL A 54 -14.12 -17.12 5.53
C VAL A 54 -13.18 -17.72 4.48
N HIS A 55 -13.36 -19.01 4.22
CA HIS A 55 -12.63 -19.70 3.16
C HIS A 55 -13.27 -19.40 1.81
N SER A 56 -12.50 -18.77 0.93
CA SER A 56 -12.93 -18.48 -0.44
C SER A 56 -11.89 -19.03 -1.41
N PRO A 57 -12.00 -20.29 -1.83
CA PRO A 57 -10.95 -20.96 -2.61
C PRO A 57 -10.57 -20.23 -3.90
N LEU A 58 -11.56 -19.66 -4.61
CA LEU A 58 -11.33 -18.89 -5.82
C LEU A 58 -10.58 -17.58 -5.54
N PHE A 59 -10.95 -16.89 -4.47
CA PHE A 59 -10.26 -15.67 -4.05
C PHE A 59 -8.83 -15.98 -3.60
N GLU A 60 -8.66 -16.97 -2.73
CA GLU A 60 -7.34 -17.39 -2.21
C GLU A 60 -6.40 -17.80 -3.35
N SER A 61 -6.87 -18.63 -4.29
CA SER A 61 -6.11 -19.02 -5.50
C SER A 61 -5.77 -17.81 -6.38
N ALA A 62 -6.74 -16.90 -6.61
CA ALA A 62 -6.53 -15.70 -7.40
C ALA A 62 -5.43 -14.80 -6.82
N ILE A 63 -5.41 -14.60 -5.50
CA ILE A 63 -4.38 -13.78 -4.83
C ILE A 63 -3.00 -14.41 -4.99
N VAL A 64 -2.87 -15.73 -4.82
CA VAL A 64 -1.59 -16.43 -5.02
C VAL A 64 -1.11 -16.27 -6.46
N LYS A 65 -1.98 -16.40 -7.45
CA LYS A 65 -1.60 -16.22 -8.86
C LYS A 65 -1.22 -14.78 -9.19
N LEU A 66 -1.94 -13.78 -8.66
CA LEU A 66 -1.58 -12.37 -8.83
C LEU A 66 -0.19 -12.06 -8.28
N GLN A 67 0.14 -12.57 -7.10
CA GLN A 67 1.46 -12.39 -6.48
C GLN A 67 2.60 -13.03 -7.26
N ASN A 68 2.32 -14.13 -7.96
CA ASN A 68 3.30 -14.86 -8.77
C ASN A 68 3.23 -14.49 -10.27
N GLU A 69 2.47 -13.46 -10.63
CA GLU A 69 2.28 -13.01 -12.03
C GLU A 69 1.78 -14.12 -12.98
N LEU A 70 0.97 -15.04 -12.46
CA LEU A 70 0.41 -16.17 -13.21
C LEU A 70 -0.93 -15.80 -13.88
N PRO A 71 -1.33 -16.52 -14.96
CA PRO A 71 -2.62 -16.29 -15.61
C PRO A 71 -3.81 -16.51 -14.65
N LEU A 72 -4.72 -15.52 -14.59
CA LEU A 72 -5.98 -15.61 -13.86
C LEU A 72 -7.13 -16.07 -14.77
N PRO A 73 -7.75 -17.25 -14.51
CA PRO A 73 -9.01 -17.68 -15.10
C PRO A 73 -10.17 -16.71 -14.81
N THR A 74 -11.23 -16.79 -15.60
CA THR A 74 -12.40 -15.91 -15.50
C THR A 74 -13.06 -15.91 -14.12
N ASP A 75 -13.21 -17.08 -13.51
CA ASP A 75 -13.90 -17.22 -12.22
C ASP A 75 -13.07 -16.61 -11.06
N GLU A 76 -11.75 -16.82 -11.10
CA GLU A 76 -10.81 -16.21 -10.17
C GLU A 76 -10.74 -14.68 -10.36
N ARG A 77 -10.77 -14.20 -11.60
CA ARG A 77 -10.82 -12.77 -11.90
C ARG A 77 -12.07 -12.12 -11.33
N ARG A 78 -13.23 -12.76 -11.48
CA ARG A 78 -14.49 -12.27 -10.90
C ARG A 78 -14.42 -12.23 -9.37
N ALA A 79 -13.78 -13.21 -8.74
CA ALA A 79 -13.62 -13.25 -7.28
C ALA A 79 -12.80 -12.07 -6.72
N VAL A 80 -11.90 -11.47 -7.51
CA VAL A 80 -11.06 -10.33 -7.11
C VAL A 80 -11.49 -8.99 -7.73
N GLU A 81 -12.53 -8.98 -8.57
CA GLU A 81 -12.95 -7.81 -9.34
C GLU A 81 -13.29 -6.60 -8.44
N GLY A 82 -13.94 -6.85 -7.29
CA GLY A 82 -14.28 -5.81 -6.31
C GLY A 82 -13.08 -5.17 -5.60
N PHE A 83 -11.88 -5.75 -5.74
CA PHE A 83 -10.64 -5.25 -5.15
C PHE A 83 -9.77 -4.48 -6.16
N VAL A 84 -10.15 -4.46 -7.44
CA VAL A 84 -9.42 -3.71 -8.46
C VAL A 84 -9.64 -2.23 -8.21
N GLN A 85 -8.57 -1.54 -7.80
CA GLN A 85 -8.61 -0.10 -7.67
C GLN A 85 -8.70 0.50 -9.09
N PRO A 86 -9.60 1.48 -9.34
CA PRO A 86 -9.58 2.21 -10.60
C PRO A 86 -8.17 2.82 -10.77
N PRO A 87 -7.67 2.92 -12.02
CA PRO A 87 -6.34 3.45 -12.27
C PRO A 87 -6.24 4.82 -11.60
N SER A 88 -5.47 4.88 -10.49
CA SER A 88 -5.14 6.13 -9.86
C SER A 88 -4.48 6.99 -10.95
N ALA A 89 -4.90 8.26 -11.04
CA ALA A 89 -4.20 9.23 -11.88
C ALA A 89 -2.69 9.06 -11.65
N PRO A 90 -1.87 9.11 -12.71
CA PRO A 90 -0.45 8.80 -12.62
C PRO A 90 0.13 9.54 -11.42
N GLN A 91 0.56 8.77 -10.43
CA GLN A 91 1.32 9.30 -9.30
C GLN A 91 2.56 9.90 -9.95
N VAL A 92 2.57 11.22 -10.11
CA VAL A 92 3.77 11.92 -10.55
C VAL A 92 4.78 11.64 -9.46
N ASP A 93 5.77 10.79 -9.77
CA ASP A 93 6.92 10.57 -8.91
C ASP A 93 7.34 11.92 -8.33
N PRO A 94 7.35 12.12 -7.01
CA PRO A 94 7.76 13.39 -6.43
C PRO A 94 9.21 13.75 -6.83
N ALA A 95 9.99 12.77 -7.29
CA ALA A 95 11.32 12.93 -7.88
C ALA A 95 11.32 13.63 -9.26
N LYS A 96 10.18 13.76 -9.95
CA LYS A 96 10.07 14.44 -11.26
C LYS A 96 9.44 15.83 -11.19
N LYS A 97 9.13 16.35 -10.00
CA LYS A 97 8.94 17.79 -9.87
C LYS A 97 10.33 18.42 -9.97
N ALA A 98 10.61 19.12 -11.08
CA ALA A 98 11.77 19.98 -11.16
C ALA A 98 11.82 20.80 -9.88
N ASP A 99 12.95 20.76 -9.16
CA ASP A 99 13.06 21.49 -7.90
C ASP A 99 12.79 22.98 -8.14
N PHE A 100 12.38 23.67 -7.08
CA PHE A 100 12.01 25.08 -7.16
C PHE A 100 13.11 25.93 -7.84
N ALA A 101 14.38 25.61 -7.60
CA ALA A 101 15.51 26.29 -8.24
C ALA A 101 15.50 26.09 -9.76
N THR A 102 15.27 24.87 -10.23
CA THR A 102 15.20 24.53 -11.66
C THR A 102 14.00 25.21 -12.34
N SER A 103 12.87 25.33 -11.65
CA SER A 103 11.70 26.10 -12.11
C SER A 103 12.02 27.59 -12.26
N VAL A 104 12.63 28.20 -11.23
CA VAL A 104 12.98 29.63 -11.24
C VAL A 104 14.02 29.93 -12.32
N LEU A 105 15.04 29.08 -12.50
CA LEU A 105 16.05 29.27 -13.55
C LEU A 105 15.43 29.17 -14.95
N ARG A 106 14.51 28.22 -15.17
CA ARG A 106 13.85 28.06 -16.48
C ARG A 106 13.01 29.29 -16.83
N ASP A 107 12.25 29.83 -15.87
CA ASP A 107 11.45 31.04 -16.07
C ASP A 107 12.33 32.26 -16.40
N ARG A 108 13.46 32.42 -15.70
CA ARG A 108 14.40 33.53 -15.97
C ARG A 108 15.12 33.39 -17.31
N VAL A 109 15.48 32.17 -17.71
CA VAL A 109 16.09 31.90 -19.03
C VAL A 109 15.10 32.17 -20.16
N LEU A 110 13.82 31.80 -19.99
CA LEU A 110 12.76 32.10 -20.96
C LEU A 110 12.51 33.62 -21.05
N GLN A 111 12.50 34.32 -19.92
CA GLN A 111 12.32 35.78 -19.88
C GLN A 111 13.49 36.56 -20.50
N ALA A 112 14.73 36.05 -20.36
CA ALA A 112 15.91 36.63 -21.01
C ALA A 112 15.91 36.38 -22.53
N ARG A 113 15.41 35.23 -22.98
CA ARG A 113 15.30 34.88 -24.40
C ARG A 113 14.20 35.65 -25.15
N GLY A 114 13.16 36.11 -24.46
CA GLY A 114 12.10 36.95 -25.04
C GLY A 114 12.44 38.44 -25.18
N ARG A 115 13.66 38.87 -24.85
CA ARG A 115 14.06 40.29 -24.84
C ARG A 115 15.07 40.68 -25.94
N VAL A 116 15.30 39.78 -26.90
CA VAL A 116 16.11 40.04 -28.10
C VAL A 116 15.24 39.77 -29.34
N VAL A 117 14.23 40.61 -29.54
CA VAL A 117 13.65 40.98 -30.84
C VAL A 117 13.13 42.41 -30.72
#